data_AF-A0AA36JPY5-F1
#
_entry.id   AF-A0AA36JPY5-F1
#
_cell.length_a   1.000
_cell.length_b   1.000
_cell.length_c   1.000
_cell.angle_alpha   90.00
_cell.angle_beta   90.00
_cell.angle_gamma   90.00
#
_symmetry.space_group_name_H-M   'P 1'
#
loop_
_entity.id
_entity.type
_entity.pdbx_description
1 polymer ?
#
loop_
_entity_poly.entity_id
_entity_poly.type
_entity_poly.pdbx_seq_one_letter_code
_entity_poly.pdbx_strand_id
1 'polypeptide(L)'
;MARSMWRYPTTVGQLPRYMRRAFRMKTFGLMSFQLLLVLGIMVLVDCVALRAMVPPDGMDDIVYKVVFYCLGLLNLGCVVALQCLKDRFPLNYALLGLTTLMSGLFWGMTRVLHAGVSLHFQIMGILAFTMCFSTVVSAILVNTEEKMKGTHLISGLLGLGWFIGSSLDVVIAAMLLQSEQMEILGALGFSFLLLCLLLIDAGSLLVKSSPDDFMTVVVAMDSTLLVVVSIPFFVLSFCFLHTGEAIMQHQDSEQPPVAMTAIPEATTSESSRNS
;
A
#
# COMPACT_ATOMS: atom_id res chain seq x y z
N MET A 1 12.69 -23.90 34.92
CA MET A 1 12.60 -22.66 34.12
C MET A 1 12.93 -21.47 35.02
N ALA A 2 14.16 -20.98 34.96
CA ALA A 2 14.57 -19.80 35.70
C ALA A 2 13.91 -18.56 35.06
N ARG A 3 12.88 -18.02 35.72
CA ARG A 3 12.32 -16.72 35.33
C ARG A 3 13.37 -15.66 35.65
N SER A 4 14.04 -15.20 34.59
CA SER A 4 14.85 -13.98 34.56
C SER A 4 14.13 -12.89 35.38
N MET A 5 14.65 -12.61 36.56
CA MET A 5 14.04 -11.76 37.58
C MET A 5 14.33 -10.28 37.29
N TRP A 6 14.21 -9.87 36.02
CA TRP A 6 14.14 -8.46 35.70
C TRP A 6 12.86 -7.93 36.32
N ARG A 7 12.99 -7.17 37.42
CA ARG A 7 11.85 -6.50 38.08
C ARG A 7 11.24 -5.53 37.07
N TYR A 8 10.16 -5.96 36.42
CA TYR A 8 9.35 -5.06 35.62
C TYR A 8 8.79 -3.97 36.54
N PRO A 9 8.82 -2.69 36.13
CA PRO A 9 8.21 -1.63 36.90
C PRO A 9 6.72 -1.93 37.06
N THR A 10 6.23 -1.94 38.31
CA THR A 10 4.84 -2.24 38.65
C THR A 10 3.88 -1.07 38.39
N THR A 11 4.41 0.10 38.04
CA THR A 11 3.66 1.33 37.76
C THR A 11 3.81 1.73 36.30
N VAL A 12 2.66 1.86 35.63
CA VAL A 12 2.55 2.33 34.23
C VAL A 12 3.18 3.72 34.12
N GLY A 13 4.17 3.88 33.24
CA GLY A 13 4.86 5.16 33.00
C GLY A 13 6.25 5.31 33.63
N GLN A 14 6.74 4.34 34.42
CA GLN A 14 8.08 4.38 35.03
C GLN A 14 9.19 3.69 34.22
N LEU A 15 8.97 3.40 32.93
CA LEU A 15 10.05 2.79 32.14
C LEU A 15 11.26 3.75 32.06
N PRO A 16 12.48 3.25 32.37
CA PRO A 16 13.70 4.04 32.23
C PRO A 16 13.79 4.67 30.85
N ARG A 17 14.31 5.90 30.78
CA ARG A 17 14.39 6.67 29.52
C ARG A 17 15.07 5.88 28.39
N TYR A 18 16.15 5.16 28.73
CA TYR A 18 16.88 4.34 27.76
C TYR A 18 16.02 3.21 27.16
N MET A 19 15.07 2.64 27.92
CA MET A 19 14.16 1.61 27.40
C MET A 19 13.14 2.21 26.44
N ARG A 20 12.55 3.36 26.78
CA ARG A 20 11.60 4.06 25.89
C ARG A 20 12.26 4.52 24.59
N ARG A 21 13.51 4.99 24.68
CA ARG A 21 14.38 5.28 23.53
C ARG A 21 14.58 4.06 22.65
N ALA A 22 15.07 2.97 23.25
CA ALA A 22 15.34 1.74 22.53
C ALA A 22 14.08 1.18 21.88
N PHE A 23 12.92 1.29 22.54
CA PHE A 23 11.63 0.91 21.98
C PHE A 23 11.32 1.71 20.71
N ARG A 24 11.30 3.06 20.79
CA ARG A 24 11.00 3.91 19.62
C ARG A 24 11.98 3.69 18.46
N MET A 25 13.27 3.59 18.77
CA MET A 25 14.31 3.34 17.77
C MET A 25 14.12 1.98 17.09
N LYS A 26 13.77 0.94 17.85
CA LYS A 26 13.45 -0.38 17.29
C LYS A 26 12.17 -0.34 16.44
N THR A 27 11.13 0.34 16.90
CA THR A 27 9.86 0.41 16.17
C THR A 27 10.03 1.17 14.85
N PHE A 28 10.57 2.40 14.89
CA PHE A 28 10.81 3.17 13.66
C PHE A 28 11.83 2.48 12.75
N GLY A 29 12.87 1.87 13.31
CA GLY A 29 13.88 1.15 12.53
C GLY A 29 13.31 -0.08 11.83
N LEU A 30 12.46 -0.87 12.53
CA LEU A 30 11.79 -2.03 11.92
C LEU A 30 10.83 -1.58 10.82
N MET A 31 10.01 -0.56 11.07
CA MET A 31 9.08 -0.03 10.07
C MET A 31 9.82 0.55 8.85
N SER A 32 10.90 1.29 9.08
CA SER A 32 11.79 1.78 8.03
C SER A 32 12.33 0.63 7.18
N PHE A 33 12.82 -0.43 7.81
CA PHE A 33 13.31 -1.61 7.11
C PHE A 33 12.22 -2.31 6.29
N GLN A 34 11.02 -2.48 6.87
CA GLN A 34 9.88 -3.07 6.15
C GLN A 34 9.48 -2.24 4.93
N LEU A 35 9.31 -0.92 5.10
CA LEU A 35 8.92 -0.03 4.00
C LEU A 35 9.96 0.02 2.88
N LEU A 36 11.26 0.02 3.23
CA LEU A 36 12.34 -0.07 2.25
C LEU A 36 12.35 -1.41 1.51
N LEU A 37 12.08 -2.51 2.21
CA LEU A 37 11.99 -3.84 1.61
C LEU A 37 10.78 -3.93 0.66
N VAL A 38 9.63 -3.40 1.07
CA VAL A 38 8.44 -3.27 0.22
C VAL A 38 8.77 -2.45 -1.03
N LEU A 39 9.37 -1.26 -0.87
CA LEU A 39 9.77 -0.41 -1.99
C LEU A 39 10.76 -1.12 -2.93
N GLY A 40 11.72 -1.85 -2.38
CA GLY A 40 12.67 -2.66 -3.16
C GLY A 40 11.99 -3.76 -3.97
N ILE A 41 11.01 -4.46 -3.39
CA ILE A 41 10.19 -5.45 -4.11
C ILE A 41 9.36 -4.77 -5.20
N MET A 42 8.74 -3.61 -4.91
CA MET A 42 7.97 -2.86 -5.90
C MET A 42 8.83 -2.49 -7.11
N VAL A 43 10.05 -1.97 -6.88
CA VAL A 43 11.02 -1.66 -7.95
C VAL A 43 11.43 -2.92 -8.71
N LEU A 44 11.65 -4.05 -8.03
CA LEU A 44 11.99 -5.30 -8.67
C LEU A 44 10.86 -5.79 -9.60
N VAL A 45 9.60 -5.74 -9.13
CA VAL A 45 8.43 -6.10 -9.93
C VAL A 45 8.32 -5.21 -11.16
N ASP A 46 8.49 -3.89 -11.00
CA ASP A 46 8.49 -2.93 -12.11
C ASP A 46 9.59 -3.23 -13.13
N CYS A 47 10.82 -3.48 -12.67
CA CYS A 47 11.94 -3.85 -13.55
C CYS A 47 11.72 -5.17 -14.29
N VAL A 48 11.14 -6.19 -13.63
CA VAL A 48 10.83 -7.49 -14.25
C VAL A 48 9.71 -7.31 -15.28
N ALA A 49 8.65 -6.57 -14.95
CA ALA A 49 7.55 -6.30 -15.86
C ALA A 49 8.03 -5.55 -17.12
N LEU A 50 8.86 -4.52 -16.95
CA LEU A 50 9.44 -3.77 -18.08
C LEU A 50 10.29 -4.66 -19.00
N ARG A 51 11.00 -5.66 -18.46
CA ARG A 51 11.79 -6.60 -19.27
C ARG A 51 10.96 -7.68 -19.94
N ALA A 52 9.83 -8.06 -19.33
CA ALA A 52 8.95 -9.10 -19.83
C ALA A 52 8.01 -8.58 -20.95
N MET A 53 7.83 -7.27 -21.10
CA MET A 53 6.91 -6.71 -22.11
C MET A 53 7.45 -6.80 -23.55
N VAL A 54 7.17 -7.94 -24.19
CA VAL A 54 6.47 -8.01 -25.48
C VAL A 54 5.10 -8.60 -25.15
N PRO A 55 3.98 -7.86 -25.27
CA PRO A 55 2.66 -8.42 -24.93
C PRO A 55 2.21 -9.40 -26.02
N PRO A 56 1.96 -10.69 -25.71
CA PRO A 56 1.17 -11.54 -26.58
C PRO A 56 -0.32 -11.16 -26.45
N ASP A 57 -1.03 -11.13 -27.57
CA ASP A 57 -2.38 -10.60 -27.70
C ASP A 57 -3.37 -11.03 -26.60
N GLY A 58 -3.92 -10.04 -25.87
CA GLY A 58 -5.26 -10.02 -25.25
C GLY A 58 -5.54 -10.90 -24.02
N MET A 59 -5.04 -12.13 -23.92
CA MET A 59 -5.39 -13.05 -22.83
C MET A 59 -4.72 -12.70 -21.48
N ASP A 60 -3.62 -11.96 -21.50
CA ASP A 60 -2.80 -11.74 -20.31
C ASP A 60 -3.42 -10.75 -19.29
N ASP A 61 -4.24 -9.80 -19.73
CA ASP A 61 -4.82 -8.76 -18.85
C ASP A 61 -5.74 -9.34 -17.75
N ILE A 62 -6.58 -10.31 -18.11
CA ILE A 62 -7.46 -10.99 -17.14
C ILE A 62 -6.64 -11.74 -16.10
N VAL A 63 -5.57 -12.43 -16.52
CA VAL A 63 -4.70 -13.19 -15.62
C VAL A 63 -4.02 -12.24 -14.63
N TYR A 64 -3.46 -11.11 -15.09
CA TYR A 64 -2.83 -10.14 -14.19
C TYR A 64 -3.82 -9.53 -13.18
N LYS A 65 -5.05 -9.22 -13.60
CA LYS A 65 -6.10 -8.73 -12.70
C LYS A 65 -6.46 -9.76 -11.65
N VAL A 66 -6.66 -11.02 -12.04
CA VAL A 66 -6.96 -12.12 -11.09
C VAL A 66 -5.81 -12.28 -10.10
N VAL A 67 -4.56 -12.33 -10.57
CA VAL A 67 -3.38 -12.43 -9.71
C VAL A 67 -3.32 -11.26 -8.73
N PHE A 68 -3.57 -10.03 -9.18
CA PHE A 68 -3.58 -8.85 -8.33
C PHE A 68 -4.64 -8.92 -7.22
N TYR A 69 -5.88 -9.30 -7.54
CA TYR A 69 -6.93 -9.46 -6.54
C TYR A 69 -6.63 -10.61 -5.56
N CYS A 70 -6.09 -11.72 -6.05
CA CYS A 70 -5.64 -12.82 -5.19
C CYS A 70 -4.51 -12.41 -4.25
N LEU A 71 -3.51 -11.66 -4.73
CA LEU A 71 -2.44 -11.11 -3.90
C LEU A 71 -3.00 -10.15 -2.85
N GLY A 72 -3.94 -9.28 -3.23
CA GLY A 72 -4.61 -8.36 -2.32
C GLY A 72 -5.37 -9.08 -1.20
N LEU A 73 -6.17 -10.10 -1.56
CA LEU A 73 -6.90 -10.92 -0.60
C LEU A 73 -5.96 -11.68 0.34
N LEU A 74 -4.90 -12.28 -0.20
CA LEU A 74 -3.92 -13.01 0.60
C LEU A 74 -3.16 -12.05 1.54
N ASN A 75 -2.83 -10.85 1.08
CA ASN A 75 -2.19 -9.84 1.91
C ASN A 75 -3.10 -9.40 3.06
N LEU A 76 -4.39 -9.16 2.79
CA LEU A 76 -5.39 -8.86 3.84
C LEU A 76 -5.51 -10.02 4.84
N GLY A 77 -5.55 -11.26 4.35
CA GLY A 77 -5.53 -12.46 5.19
C GLY A 77 -4.29 -12.54 6.08
N CYS A 78 -3.12 -12.18 5.57
CA CYS A 78 -1.88 -12.13 6.33
C CYS A 78 -1.93 -11.07 7.45
N VAL A 79 -2.50 -9.88 7.20
CA VAL A 79 -2.68 -8.85 8.24
C VAL A 79 -3.62 -9.32 9.34
N VAL A 80 -4.76 -9.91 8.98
CA VAL A 80 -5.71 -10.45 9.96
C VAL A 80 -5.06 -11.56 10.78
N ALA A 81 -4.34 -12.48 10.12
CA ALA A 81 -3.59 -13.54 10.80
C ALA A 81 -2.52 -12.98 11.74
N LEU A 82 -1.79 -11.95 11.31
CA LEU A 82 -0.78 -11.27 12.12
C LEU A 82 -1.40 -10.63 13.36
N GLN A 83 -2.60 -10.02 13.24
CA GLN A 83 -3.34 -9.48 14.38
C GLN A 83 -3.79 -10.57 15.36
N CYS A 84 -4.22 -11.73 14.87
CA CYS A 84 -4.59 -12.88 15.71
C CYS A 84 -3.38 -13.55 16.40
N LEU A 85 -2.20 -13.51 15.76
CA LEU A 85 -1.01 -14.25 16.21
C LEU A 85 0.10 -13.33 16.75
N LYS A 86 -0.18 -12.05 16.99
CA LYS A 86 0.80 -11.06 17.45
C LYS A 86 1.56 -11.45 18.73
N ASP A 87 0.94 -12.23 19.61
CA ASP A 87 1.53 -12.67 20.90
C ASP A 87 2.30 -14.00 20.80
N ARG A 88 2.36 -14.62 19.62
CA ARG A 88 2.94 -15.96 19.43
C ARG A 88 4.32 -15.88 18.77
N PHE A 89 5.37 -15.77 19.58
CA PHE A 89 6.75 -15.91 19.09
C PHE A 89 7.08 -17.39 18.77
N PRO A 90 7.77 -17.70 17.65
CA PRO A 90 8.33 -16.81 16.63
C PRO A 90 7.40 -16.54 15.43
N LEU A 91 6.17 -17.08 15.44
CA LEU A 91 5.25 -17.04 14.31
C LEU A 91 4.86 -15.61 13.90
N ASN A 92 4.72 -14.69 14.85
CA ASN A 92 4.44 -13.28 14.57
C ASN A 92 5.48 -12.63 13.64
N TYR A 93 6.78 -12.89 13.83
CA TYR A 93 7.83 -12.36 12.97
C TYR A 93 7.87 -13.03 11.59
N ALA A 94 7.58 -14.33 11.52
CA ALA A 94 7.46 -15.03 10.24
C ALA A 94 6.29 -14.46 9.42
N LEU A 95 5.14 -14.23 10.07
CA LEU A 95 3.97 -13.58 9.46
C LEU A 95 4.26 -12.15 9.06
N LEU A 96 4.99 -11.38 9.87
CA LEU A 96 5.40 -10.02 9.53
C LEU A 96 6.23 -9.99 8.24
N GLY A 97 7.21 -10.90 8.12
CA GLY A 97 8.01 -11.07 6.91
C GLY A 97 7.16 -11.44 5.70
N LEU A 98 6.21 -12.36 5.87
CA LEU A 98 5.28 -12.75 4.81
C LEU A 98 4.38 -11.58 4.37
N THR A 99 3.77 -10.85 5.31
CA THR A 99 2.95 -9.66 5.02
C THR A 99 3.76 -8.60 4.27
N THR A 100 5.02 -8.39 4.66
CA THR A 100 5.92 -7.43 4.00
C THR A 100 6.20 -7.85 2.55
N LEU A 101 6.48 -9.14 2.31
CA LEU A 101 6.68 -9.69 0.97
C LEU A 101 5.41 -9.55 0.10
N MET A 102 4.26 -9.96 0.65
CA MET A 102 2.98 -9.90 -0.05
C MET A 102 2.57 -8.45 -0.37
N SER A 103 2.81 -7.51 0.55
CA SER A 103 2.53 -6.08 0.33
C SER A 103 3.42 -5.51 -0.77
N GLY A 104 4.71 -5.85 -0.78
CA GLY A 104 5.64 -5.45 -1.85
C GLY A 104 5.22 -5.96 -3.23
N LEU A 105 4.82 -7.23 -3.33
CA LEU A 105 4.33 -7.81 -4.57
C LEU A 105 3.01 -7.15 -5.01
N PHE A 106 2.06 -7.01 -4.09
CA PHE A 106 0.75 -6.42 -4.35
C PHE A 106 0.87 -4.98 -4.86
N TRP A 107 1.62 -4.12 -4.17
CA TRP A 107 1.82 -2.73 -4.60
C TRP A 107 2.76 -2.60 -5.81
N GLY A 108 3.69 -3.53 -6.02
CA GLY A 108 4.51 -3.54 -7.24
C GLY A 108 3.65 -3.78 -8.49
N MET A 109 2.66 -4.66 -8.38
CA MET A 109 1.74 -4.98 -9.46
C MET A 109 0.79 -3.83 -9.84
N THR A 110 0.56 -2.83 -8.97
CA THR A 110 -0.37 -1.74 -9.29
C THR A 110 0.08 -0.94 -10.51
N ARG A 111 1.39 -0.72 -10.65
CA ARG A 111 1.99 0.02 -11.77
C ARG A 111 1.99 -0.79 -13.07
N VAL A 112 2.07 -2.11 -12.96
CA VAL A 112 1.97 -3.03 -14.11
C VAL A 112 0.54 -3.00 -14.69
N LEU A 113 -0.47 -3.01 -13.82
CA LEU A 113 -1.87 -2.98 -14.22
C LEU A 113 -2.36 -1.60 -14.67
N HIS A 114 -1.89 -0.54 -14.01
CA HIS A 114 -2.29 0.83 -14.30
C HIS A 114 -1.07 1.58 -14.84
N ALA A 115 -0.76 1.34 -16.11
CA ALA A 115 0.35 2.00 -16.80
C ALA A 115 0.23 3.53 -16.63
N GLY A 116 1.19 4.12 -15.93
CA GLY A 116 1.25 5.56 -15.66
C GLY A 116 1.03 5.95 -14.20
N VAL A 117 0.32 5.14 -13.40
CA VAL A 117 0.01 5.52 -12.01
C VAL A 117 1.20 5.25 -11.08
N SER A 118 1.99 6.29 -10.80
CA SER A 118 3.18 6.21 -9.95
C SER A 118 2.91 6.50 -8.46
N LEU A 119 1.65 6.83 -8.13
CA LEU A 119 1.25 7.31 -6.80
C LEU A 119 1.60 6.36 -5.65
N HIS A 120 1.45 5.04 -5.80
CA HIS A 120 1.83 4.07 -4.75
C HIS A 120 3.34 4.08 -4.47
N PHE A 121 4.16 4.21 -5.51
CA PHE A 121 5.62 4.30 -5.35
C PHE A 121 6.01 5.57 -4.59
N GLN A 122 5.38 6.71 -4.92
CA GLN A 122 5.62 7.99 -4.25
C GLN A 122 5.21 7.94 -2.77
N ILE A 123 3.99 7.47 -2.46
CA ILE A 123 3.52 7.32 -1.07
C ILE A 123 4.49 6.44 -0.26
N MET A 124 4.88 5.29 -0.83
CA MET A 124 5.79 4.37 -0.17
C MET A 124 7.19 4.93 0.01
N GLY A 125 7.70 5.65 -0.99
CA GLY A 125 8.96 6.39 -0.90
C GLY A 125 8.93 7.41 0.23
N ILE A 126 7.92 8.29 0.25
CA ILE A 126 7.77 9.33 1.29
C ILE A 126 7.75 8.70 2.68
N LEU A 127 6.94 7.65 2.89
CA LEU A 127 6.82 7.00 4.19
C LEU A 127 8.10 6.27 4.60
N ALA A 128 8.76 5.58 3.67
CA ALA A 128 10.04 4.91 3.93
C ALA A 128 11.09 5.93 4.39
N PHE A 129 11.26 7.04 3.67
CA PHE A 129 12.18 8.11 4.05
C PHE A 129 11.80 8.79 5.35
N THR A 130 10.50 9.02 5.57
CA THR A 130 9.98 9.57 6.84
C THR A 130 10.41 8.71 8.02
N MET A 131 10.17 7.39 7.95
CA MET A 131 10.52 6.46 9.02
C MET A 131 12.05 6.32 9.18
N CYS A 132 12.82 6.33 8.09
CA CYS A 132 14.29 6.37 8.14
C CYS A 132 14.78 7.59 8.93
N PHE A 133 14.29 8.77 8.54
CA PHE A 133 14.67 10.03 9.17
C PHE A 133 14.24 10.07 10.63
N SER A 134 12.99 9.69 10.95
CA SER A 134 12.51 9.60 12.33
C SER A 134 13.32 8.61 13.16
N THR A 135 13.84 7.52 12.58
CA THR A 135 14.75 6.59 13.27
C THR A 135 16.08 7.25 13.61
N VAL A 136 16.72 7.91 12.64
CA VAL A 136 18.01 8.60 12.84
C VAL A 136 17.88 9.73 13.85
N VAL A 137 16.85 10.56 13.70
CA VAL A 137 16.62 11.69 14.61
C VAL A 137 16.23 11.19 16.01
N SER A 138 15.45 10.10 16.12
CA SER A 138 15.21 9.43 17.41
C SER A 138 16.49 8.86 18.02
N ALA A 139 17.51 8.52 17.23
CA ALA A 139 18.81 8.07 17.74
C ALA A 139 19.67 9.23 18.25
N ILE A 140 19.59 10.38 17.59
CA ILE A 140 20.36 11.60 17.91
C ILE A 140 19.77 12.35 19.11
N LEU A 141 18.45 12.55 19.15
CA LEU A 141 17.77 13.38 20.18
C LEU A 141 17.85 12.82 21.60
N VAL A 142 18.50 11.69 21.77
CA VAL A 142 18.46 10.93 23.01
C VAL A 142 19.19 11.62 24.14
N ASN A 143 20.15 12.46 23.79
CA ASN A 143 20.86 13.26 24.76
C ASN A 143 20.08 14.54 25.15
N THR A 144 18.95 14.83 24.49
CA THR A 144 18.21 16.11 24.59
C THR A 144 16.77 15.96 25.11
N GLU A 145 16.29 14.73 25.34
CA GLU A 145 14.88 14.42 25.66
C GLU A 145 14.34 15.00 26.98
N GLU A 146 15.17 15.60 27.84
CA GLU A 146 14.76 15.94 29.22
C GLU A 146 13.60 16.93 29.32
N LYS A 147 13.32 17.72 28.28
CA LYS A 147 12.38 18.86 28.36
C LYS A 147 11.08 18.68 27.55
N MET A 148 10.96 17.65 26.70
CA MET A 148 9.83 17.54 25.76
C MET A 148 8.83 16.45 26.18
N LYS A 149 7.54 16.76 26.06
CA LYS A 149 6.47 15.75 26.22
C LYS A 149 6.55 14.77 25.04
N GLY A 150 6.37 13.48 25.32
CA GLY A 150 6.53 12.42 24.31
C GLY A 150 5.62 12.55 23.09
N THR A 151 4.43 13.12 23.24
CA THR A 151 3.50 13.40 22.13
C THR A 151 4.08 14.39 21.12
N HIS A 152 4.56 15.54 21.61
CA HIS A 152 5.20 16.56 20.77
C HIS A 152 6.50 16.07 20.13
N LEU A 153 7.22 15.20 20.83
CA LEU A 153 8.42 14.58 20.29
C LEU A 153 8.07 13.68 19.10
N ILE A 154 7.10 12.78 19.23
CA ILE A 154 6.71 11.87 18.13
C ILE A 154 6.10 12.65 16.96
N SER A 155 5.21 13.61 17.22
CA SER A 155 4.62 14.43 16.16
C SER A 155 5.68 15.28 15.44
N GLY A 156 6.65 15.84 16.18
CA GLY A 156 7.75 16.59 15.60
C GLY A 156 8.68 15.73 14.75
N LEU A 157 9.01 14.52 15.22
CA LEU A 157 9.85 13.57 14.49
C LEU A 157 9.22 13.11 13.17
N LEU A 158 7.94 12.73 13.21
CA LEU A 158 7.21 12.28 12.02
C LEU A 158 6.92 13.45 11.07
N GLY A 159 6.56 14.63 11.60
CA GLY A 159 6.32 15.82 10.79
C GLY A 159 7.58 16.30 10.05
N LEU A 160 8.73 16.36 10.73
CA LEU A 160 10.01 16.69 10.10
C LEU A 160 10.44 15.62 9.09
N GLY A 161 10.28 14.33 9.42
CA GLY A 161 10.56 13.24 8.50
C GLY A 161 9.70 13.29 7.24
N TRP A 162 8.41 13.58 7.39
CA TRP A 162 7.47 13.74 6.28
C TRP A 162 7.85 14.91 5.38
N PHE A 163 8.20 16.05 5.96
CA PHE A 163 8.61 17.22 5.20
C PHE A 163 9.84 16.92 4.33
N ILE A 164 10.83 16.23 4.90
CA ILE A 164 12.06 15.83 4.18
C ILE A 164 11.75 14.77 3.12
N GLY A 165 10.98 13.74 3.47
CA GLY A 165 10.57 12.68 2.54
C GLY A 165 9.77 13.22 1.36
N SER A 166 8.83 14.12 1.63
CA SER A 166 8.04 14.84 0.62
C SER A 166 8.89 15.71 -0.29
N SER A 167 9.84 16.45 0.28
CA SER A 167 10.75 17.29 -0.50
C SER A 167 11.62 16.45 -1.44
N LEU A 168 12.12 15.30 -0.95
CA LEU A 168 12.91 14.37 -1.74
C LEU A 168 12.07 13.71 -2.85
N ASP A 169 10.83 13.33 -2.54
CA ASP A 169 9.89 12.76 -3.50
C ASP A 169 9.59 13.74 -4.63
N VAL A 170 9.29 15.01 -4.33
CA VAL A 170 9.06 16.05 -5.36
C VAL A 170 10.28 16.20 -6.27
N VAL A 171 11.50 16.18 -5.71
CA VAL A 171 12.74 16.27 -6.51
C VAL A 171 12.91 15.03 -7.40
N ILE A 172 12.69 13.83 -6.87
CA ILE A 172 12.78 12.57 -7.62
C ILE A 172 11.69 12.51 -8.71
N ALA A 173 10.46 12.88 -8.39
CA ALA A 173 9.33 12.88 -9.30
C ALA A 173 9.56 13.84 -10.48
N ALA A 174 10.05 15.05 -10.19
CA ALA A 174 10.36 16.05 -11.21
C ALA A 174 11.55 15.67 -12.10
N MET A 175 12.57 15.01 -11.55
CA MET A 175 13.82 14.73 -12.28
C MET A 175 13.82 13.36 -12.98
N LEU A 176 13.20 12.35 -12.39
CA LEU A 176 13.32 10.95 -12.83
C LEU A 176 12.02 10.33 -13.32
N LEU A 177 10.87 10.61 -12.68
CA LEU A 177 9.61 9.91 -12.97
C LEU A 177 8.71 10.64 -13.96
N GLN A 178 8.94 11.94 -14.20
CA GLN A 178 8.07 12.79 -15.04
C GLN A 178 6.58 12.71 -14.63
N SER A 179 6.32 12.53 -13.33
CA SER A 179 4.96 12.37 -12.80
C SER A 179 4.13 13.64 -12.96
N GLU A 180 2.82 13.47 -13.16
CA GLU A 180 1.90 14.60 -13.25
C GLU A 180 1.75 15.32 -11.90
N GLN A 181 1.45 16.62 -11.94
CA GLN A 181 1.31 17.45 -10.73
C GLN A 181 0.22 16.93 -9.78
N MET A 182 -0.87 16.38 -10.32
CA MET A 182 -1.96 15.82 -9.53
C MET A 182 -1.55 14.54 -8.82
N GLU A 183 -0.67 13.71 -9.42
CA GLU A 183 -0.14 12.52 -8.76
C GLU A 183 0.73 12.90 -7.57
N ILE A 184 1.63 13.87 -7.77
CA ILE A 184 2.52 14.38 -6.72
C ILE A 184 1.68 14.95 -5.56
N LEU A 185 0.72 15.82 -5.87
CA LEU A 185 -0.16 16.40 -4.85
C LEU A 185 -0.97 15.31 -4.11
N GLY A 186 -1.45 14.31 -4.85
CA GLY A 186 -2.12 13.14 -4.29
C GLY A 186 -1.22 12.36 -3.33
N ALA A 187 0.00 12.04 -3.73
CA ALA A 187 0.96 11.31 -2.89
C ALA A 187 1.33 12.07 -1.61
N LEU A 188 1.54 13.39 -1.71
CA LEU A 188 1.78 14.26 -0.56
C LEU A 188 0.58 14.27 0.40
N GLY A 189 -0.64 14.45 -0.13
CA GLY A 189 -1.87 14.48 0.66
C GLY A 189 -2.17 13.15 1.35
N PHE A 190 -2.11 12.04 0.61
CA PHE A 190 -2.38 10.71 1.16
C PHE A 190 -1.29 10.27 2.15
N SER A 191 -0.01 10.55 1.90
CA SER A 191 1.05 10.24 2.87
C SER A 191 0.91 11.06 4.17
N PHE A 192 0.51 12.33 4.08
CA PHE A 192 0.23 13.14 5.27
C PHE A 192 -0.97 12.60 6.05
N LEU A 193 -2.06 12.26 5.36
CA LEU A 193 -3.25 11.65 5.97
C LEU A 193 -2.90 10.34 6.68
N LEU A 194 -2.11 9.49 6.04
CA LEU A 194 -1.61 8.24 6.63
C LEU A 194 -0.83 8.48 7.93
N LEU A 195 0.04 9.51 7.96
CA LEU A 195 0.77 9.86 9.17
C LEU A 195 -0.14 10.40 10.28
N CYS A 196 -1.18 11.16 9.94
CA CYS A 196 -2.18 11.61 10.91
C CYS A 196 -2.93 10.41 11.52
N LEU A 197 -3.36 9.46 10.71
CA LEU A 197 -4.05 8.25 11.18
C LEU A 197 -3.12 7.39 12.03
N LEU A 198 -1.87 7.22 11.61
CA LEU A 198 -0.84 6.53 12.38
C LEU A 198 -0.60 7.19 13.75
N LEU A 199 -0.59 8.52 13.81
CA LEU A 199 -0.50 9.27 15.07
C LEU A 199 -1.71 9.07 15.97
N ILE A 200 -2.92 8.94 15.40
CA ILE A 200 -4.15 8.68 16.16
C ILE A 200 -4.13 7.25 16.71
N ASP A 201 -3.82 6.26 15.87
CA ASP A 201 -3.92 4.84 16.22
C ASP A 201 -2.73 4.37 17.08
N ALA A 202 -1.51 4.58 16.57
CA ALA A 202 -0.28 4.08 17.18
C ALA A 202 0.42 5.12 18.07
N GLY A 203 0.09 6.41 17.95
CA GLY A 203 0.79 7.47 18.68
C GLY A 203 0.69 7.32 20.20
N SER A 204 -0.48 6.93 20.72
CA SER A 204 -0.65 6.71 22.17
C SER A 204 0.24 5.55 22.68
N LEU A 205 0.39 4.50 21.89
CA LEU A 205 1.22 3.34 22.21
C LEU A 205 2.72 3.68 22.10
N LEU A 206 3.11 4.45 21.08
CA LEU A 206 4.47 4.97 20.93
C LEU A 206 4.88 5.87 22.09
N VAL A 207 3.96 6.70 22.61
CA VAL A 207 4.20 7.55 23.79
C VAL A 207 4.39 6.71 25.06
N LYS A 208 3.56 5.67 25.26
CA LYS A 208 3.68 4.75 26.40
C LYS A 208 4.97 3.92 26.35
N SER A 209 5.40 3.52 25.15
CA SER A 209 6.62 2.76 24.89
C SER A 209 6.74 1.47 25.73
N SER A 210 5.63 0.74 25.93
CA SER A 210 5.63 -0.53 26.64
C SER A 210 6.25 -1.62 25.74
N PRO A 211 7.30 -2.34 26.18
CA PRO A 211 7.95 -3.35 25.36
C PRO A 211 7.00 -4.50 24.98
N ASP A 212 6.03 -4.82 25.84
CA ASP A 212 5.04 -5.87 25.59
C ASP A 212 4.07 -5.48 24.46
N ASP A 213 3.88 -4.19 24.23
CA ASP A 213 3.02 -3.66 23.15
C ASP A 213 3.78 -3.50 21.82
N PHE A 214 5.06 -3.86 21.76
CA PHE A 214 5.89 -3.65 20.56
C PHE A 214 5.24 -4.20 19.29
N MET A 215 4.84 -5.48 19.32
CA MET A 215 4.21 -6.11 18.15
C MET A 215 2.83 -5.50 17.87
N THR A 216 2.06 -5.13 18.90
CA THR A 216 0.78 -4.44 18.70
C THR A 216 0.96 -3.11 17.95
N VAL A 217 2.03 -2.35 18.23
CA VAL A 217 2.33 -1.12 17.49
C VAL A 217 2.67 -1.40 16.03
N VAL A 218 3.52 -2.40 15.78
CA VAL A 218 3.92 -2.79 14.42
C VAL A 218 2.69 -3.22 13.61
N VAL A 219 1.85 -4.09 14.18
CA VAL A 219 0.62 -4.54 13.51
C VAL A 219 -0.35 -3.38 13.29
N ALA A 220 -0.50 -2.47 14.25
CA ALA A 220 -1.32 -1.28 14.08
C ALA A 220 -0.81 -0.43 12.90
N MET A 221 0.49 -0.16 12.84
CA MET A 221 1.11 0.62 11.74
C MET A 221 0.93 -0.08 10.38
N ASP A 222 1.22 -1.38 10.27
CA ASP A 222 1.03 -2.15 9.03
C ASP A 222 -0.46 -2.18 8.61
N SER A 223 -1.38 -2.31 9.58
CA SER A 223 -2.81 -2.31 9.30
C SER A 223 -3.31 -0.95 8.82
N THR A 224 -2.89 0.16 9.44
CA THR A 224 -3.26 1.52 9.00
C THR A 224 -2.78 1.78 7.57
N LEU A 225 -1.55 1.38 7.24
CA LEU A 225 -1.00 1.52 5.89
C LEU A 225 -1.82 0.73 4.87
N LEU A 226 -2.12 -0.54 5.15
CA LEU A 226 -2.83 -1.39 4.20
C LEU A 226 -4.30 -1.02 4.05
N VAL A 227 -4.97 -0.66 5.13
CA VAL A 227 -6.39 -0.26 5.11
C VAL A 227 -6.56 1.02 4.31
N VAL A 228 -5.78 2.05 4.62
CA VAL A 228 -5.97 3.37 4.03
C VAL A 228 -5.49 3.43 2.58
N VAL A 229 -4.41 2.71 2.24
CA VAL A 229 -3.93 2.65 0.86
C VAL A 229 -4.75 1.66 0.04
N SER A 230 -5.16 0.51 0.57
CA SER A 230 -5.77 -0.52 -0.29
C SER A 230 -7.28 -0.37 -0.45
N ILE A 231 -8.03 0.08 0.58
CA ILE A 231 -9.50 0.15 0.52
C ILE A 231 -10.01 1.10 -0.58
N PRO A 232 -9.55 2.37 -0.66
CA PRO A 232 -10.01 3.27 -1.71
C PRO A 232 -9.73 2.71 -3.11
N PHE A 233 -8.59 2.03 -3.28
CA PHE A 233 -8.23 1.42 -4.56
C PHE A 233 -9.12 0.22 -4.89
N PHE A 234 -9.40 -0.67 -3.94
CA PHE A 234 -10.36 -1.74 -4.18
C PHE A 234 -11.72 -1.18 -4.58
N VAL A 235 -12.23 -0.18 -3.84
CA VAL A 235 -13.52 0.45 -4.14
C VAL A 235 -13.50 1.09 -5.54
N LEU A 236 -12.47 1.88 -5.86
CA LEU A 236 -12.35 2.51 -7.17
C LEU A 236 -12.23 1.48 -8.29
N SER A 237 -11.43 0.42 -8.11
CA SER A 237 -11.30 -0.67 -9.09
C SER A 237 -12.63 -1.38 -9.33
N PHE A 238 -13.42 -1.66 -8.29
CA PHE A 238 -14.77 -2.22 -8.44
C PHE A 238 -15.71 -1.25 -9.15
N CYS A 239 -15.68 0.04 -8.80
CA CYS A 239 -16.48 1.06 -9.48
C CYS A 239 -16.14 1.17 -10.97
N PHE A 240 -14.86 1.15 -11.34
CA PHE A 240 -14.44 1.19 -12.74
C PHE A 240 -14.82 -0.08 -13.50
N LEU A 241 -14.70 -1.25 -12.88
CA LEU A 241 -15.06 -2.52 -13.50
C LEU A 241 -16.56 -2.55 -13.84
N HIS A 242 -17.42 -2.17 -12.90
CA HIS A 242 -18.87 -2.12 -13.15
C HIS A 242 -19.29 -0.99 -14.10
N THR A 243 -18.62 0.15 -14.06
CA THR A 243 -18.91 1.26 -15.01
C THR A 243 -18.54 0.85 -16.44
N GLY A 244 -17.44 0.11 -16.62
CA GLY A 244 -17.05 -0.42 -17.93
C GLY A 244 -18.08 -1.39 -18.50
N GLU A 245 -18.57 -2.33 -17.70
CA GLU A 245 -19.61 -3.28 -18.10
C GLU A 245 -20.91 -2.57 -18.52
N ALA A 246 -21.32 -1.54 -17.78
CA ALA A 246 -22.53 -0.77 -18.08
C ALA A 246 -22.43 0.00 -19.41
N ILE A 247 -21.25 0.52 -19.75
CA ILE A 247 -21.04 1.25 -21.01
C ILE A 247 -21.08 0.29 -22.21
N MET A 248 -20.48 -0.90 -22.11
CA MET A 248 -20.49 -1.87 -23.20
C MET A 248 -21.90 -2.40 -23.50
N GLN A 249 -22.72 -2.63 -22.46
CA GLN A 249 -24.11 -3.05 -22.65
C GLN A 249 -24.95 -2.01 -23.40
N HIS A 250 -24.68 -0.72 -23.20
CA HIS A 250 -25.39 0.34 -23.93
C HIS A 250 -25.05 0.34 -25.43
N GLN A 251 -23.79 0.06 -25.78
CA GLN A 251 -23.32 0.05 -27.16
C GLN A 251 -23.96 -1.07 -27.99
N ASP A 252 -24.18 -2.25 -27.40
CA ASP A 252 -24.83 -3.37 -28.09
C ASP A 252 -26.34 -3.14 -28.28
N SER A 253 -26.97 -2.35 -27.42
CA SER A 253 -28.40 -2.02 -27.52
C SER A 253 -28.74 -0.90 -28.52
N GLU A 254 -27.77 -0.11 -28.95
CA GLU A 254 -27.96 0.93 -29.98
C GLU A 254 -27.68 0.45 -31.41
N GLN A 255 -27.32 -0.83 -31.60
CA GLN A 255 -27.19 -1.38 -32.94
C GLN A 255 -28.60 -1.41 -33.58
N PRO A 256 -28.87 -0.59 -34.61
CA PRO A 256 -30.20 -0.49 -35.19
C PRO A 256 -30.64 -1.88 -35.63
N PRO A 257 -31.93 -2.25 -35.47
CA PRO A 257 -32.43 -3.55 -35.86
C PRO A 257 -31.97 -3.78 -37.30
N VAL A 258 -31.12 -4.78 -37.50
CA VAL A 258 -30.62 -5.16 -38.83
C VAL A 258 -31.87 -5.28 -39.67
N ALA A 259 -32.07 -4.30 -40.56
CA ALA A 259 -33.24 -4.24 -41.41
C ALA A 259 -33.30 -5.60 -42.07
N MET A 260 -34.33 -6.37 -41.72
CA MET A 260 -34.50 -7.75 -42.14
C MET A 260 -34.58 -7.68 -43.66
N THR A 261 -33.45 -7.87 -44.33
CA THR A 261 -33.34 -7.75 -45.78
C THR A 261 -34.26 -8.83 -46.30
N ALA A 262 -35.41 -8.41 -46.83
CA ALA A 262 -36.40 -9.31 -47.37
C ALA A 262 -35.69 -10.25 -48.33
N ILE A 263 -35.68 -11.54 -47.99
CA ILE A 263 -35.20 -12.58 -48.88
C ILE A 263 -36.06 -12.45 -50.14
N PRO A 264 -35.48 -12.15 -51.31
CA PRO A 264 -36.26 -11.98 -52.53
C PRO A 264 -36.98 -13.31 -52.82
N GLU A 265 -38.29 -13.24 -52.77
CA GLU A 265 -39.21 -14.29 -53.15
C GLU A 265 -38.92 -14.68 -54.60
N ALA A 266 -38.47 -15.92 -54.82
CA ALA A 266 -38.10 -16.44 -56.12
C ALA A 266 -39.33 -16.43 -57.05
N THR A 267 -39.40 -15.43 -57.92
CA THR A 267 -40.38 -15.38 -59.01
C THR A 267 -40.01 -16.42 -60.07
N THR A 268 -40.62 -17.61 -59.96
CA THR A 268 -40.79 -18.55 -61.08
C THR A 268 -41.67 -17.88 -62.14
N SER A 269 -41.07 -17.29 -63.19
CA SER A 269 -41.81 -16.90 -64.39
C SER A 269 -41.92 -18.08 -65.34
N GLU A 270 -43.14 -18.57 -65.49
CA GLU A 270 -43.56 -19.57 -66.47
C GLU A 270 -43.18 -19.20 -67.90
N SER A 271 -42.63 -20.20 -68.57
CA SER A 271 -42.57 -20.36 -70.02
C SER A 271 -43.98 -20.24 -70.62
N SER A 272 -44.19 -19.30 -71.55
CA SER A 272 -45.32 -19.36 -72.48
C SER A 272 -45.00 -18.69 -73.82
N ARG A 273 -44.83 -19.56 -74.81
CA ARG A 273 -45.37 -19.51 -76.18
C ARG A 273 -45.30 -18.18 -76.92
N ASN A 274 -44.48 -18.16 -77.98
CA ASN A 274 -44.91 -17.55 -79.24
C ASN A 274 -44.69 -18.57 -80.37
N SER A 275 -45.81 -18.93 -81.00
CA SER A 275 -45.95 -19.44 -82.36
C SER A 275 -46.73 -18.40 -83.12
#